data_AF-A0A1I1WGR6-F1
#
_entry.id   AF-A0A1I1WGR6-F1
#
_cell.length_a   1.000
_cell.length_b   1.000
_cell.length_c   1.000
_cell.angle_alpha   90.00
_cell.angle_beta   90.00
_cell.angle_gamma   90.00
#
_symmetry.space_group_name_H-M   'P 1'
#
loop_
_entity.id
_entity.type
_entity.pdbx_description
1 polymer ?
#
loop_
_entity_poly.entity_id
_entity_poly.type
_entity_poly.pdbx_seq_one_letter_code
_entity_poly.pdbx_strand_id
1 'polypeptide(L)' 'MEIRINVDDNFMESLKDRLNEKRATDVTKDALTLLNWAVSEIENGRVILSAQRDGTDMHRLAMPALNKVTK' A
#
# COMPACT_ATOMS: atom_id res chain seq x y z
N MET A 1 -13.66 11.80 -11.45
CA MET A 1 -12.61 11.16 -12.25
C MET A 1 -12.84 9.66 -12.21
N GLU A 2 -12.89 8.99 -13.35
CA GLU A 2 -13.00 7.53 -13.44
C GLU A 2 -11.63 6.98 -13.85
N ILE A 3 -11.14 5.95 -13.16
CA ILE A 3 -9.90 5.26 -13.50
C ILE A 3 -10.24 3.80 -13.78
N ARG A 4 -9.79 3.27 -14.92
CA ARG A 4 -9.88 1.86 -15.25
C ARG A 4 -8.51 1.23 -15.15
N ILE A 5 -8.40 0.22 -14.30
CA ILE A 5 -7.19 -0.58 -14.12
C ILE A 5 -7.51 -2.02 -14.44
N ASN A 6 -6.58 -2.70 -15.08
CA ASN A 6 -6.65 -4.15 -15.26
C ASN A 6 -5.77 -4.79 -14.19
N VAL A 7 -6.37 -5.67 -13.39
CA VAL A 7 -5.72 -6.38 -12.29
C VAL A 7 -6.10 -7.85 -12.44
N ASP A 8 -5.18 -8.76 -12.15
CA ASP A 8 -5.46 -10.19 -12.15
C ASP A 8 -6.62 -10.51 -11.18
N ASP A 9 -7.63 -11.23 -11.67
CA ASP A 9 -8.84 -11.52 -10.91
C ASP A 9 -8.53 -12.37 -9.67
N ASN A 10 -7.64 -13.37 -9.80
CA ASN A 10 -7.29 -14.24 -8.67
C ASN A 10 -6.58 -13.46 -7.56
N PHE A 11 -5.70 -12.53 -7.94
CA PHE A 11 -5.06 -11.62 -7.00
C PHE A 11 -6.10 -10.74 -6.28
N MET A 12 -7.03 -10.13 -7.01
CA MET A 12 -8.05 -9.26 -6.41
C MET A 12 -8.99 -10.03 -5.47
N GLU A 13 -9.46 -11.21 -5.89
CA GLU A 13 -10.31 -12.06 -5.05
C GLU A 13 -9.57 -12.53 -3.79
N SER A 14 -8.30 -12.97 -3.92
CA SER A 14 -7.50 -13.37 -2.76
C SER A 14 -7.28 -12.21 -1.78
N LEU A 15 -7.06 -11.00 -2.29
CA LEU A 15 -6.84 -9.82 -1.44
C LEU A 15 -8.12 -9.41 -0.73
N LYS A 16 -9.27 -9.43 -1.42
CA LYS A 16 -10.60 -9.24 -0.82
C LYS A 16 -10.84 -10.22 0.32
N ASP A 17 -10.60 -11.51 0.11
CA ASP A 17 -10.83 -12.54 1.13
C ASP A 17 -9.96 -12.31 2.36
N ARG A 18 -8.68 -11.97 2.17
CA ARG A 18 -7.74 -11.68 3.27
C ARG A 18 -8.11 -10.43 4.07
N LEU A 19 -8.73 -9.45 3.42
CA LEU A 19 -9.19 -8.21 4.04
C LEU A 19 -10.64 -8.30 4.54
N ASN A 20 -11.33 -9.42 4.27
CA ASN A 20 -12.77 -9.59 4.51
C ASN A 20 -13.61 -8.51 3.81
N GLU A 21 -13.20 -8.13 2.60
CA GLU A 21 -13.85 -7.11 1.78
C GLU A 21 -14.67 -7.72 0.64
N LYS A 22 -15.82 -7.10 0.33
CA LYS A 22 -16.74 -7.64 -0.69
C LYS A 22 -16.51 -7.05 -2.08
N ARG A 23 -16.06 -5.80 -2.15
CA ARG A 23 -15.95 -5.05 -3.42
C ARG A 23 -14.51 -4.64 -3.68
N ALA A 24 -14.05 -4.82 -4.92
CA ALA A 24 -12.72 -4.38 -5.35
C ALA A 24 -12.51 -2.86 -5.17
N THR A 25 -13.58 -2.08 -5.21
CA THR A 25 -13.52 -0.63 -4.96
C THR A 25 -13.14 -0.30 -3.52
N ASP A 26 -13.56 -1.10 -2.54
CA ASP A 26 -13.24 -0.88 -1.13
C ASP A 26 -11.74 -1.18 -0.91
N VAL A 27 -11.25 -2.32 -1.41
CA VAL A 27 -9.82 -2.67 -1.42
C VAL A 27 -8.98 -1.58 -2.10
N THR A 28 -9.43 -1.08 -3.24
CA THR A 28 -8.73 -0.02 -3.98
C THR A 28 -8.68 1.28 -3.18
N LYS A 29 -9.79 1.65 -2.51
CA LYS A 29 -9.84 2.86 -1.68
C LYS A 29 -8.87 2.77 -0.51
N ASP A 30 -8.77 1.61 0.13
CA ASP A 30 -7.83 1.40 1.23
C ASP A 30 -6.38 1.43 0.75
N ALA A 31 -6.09 0.80 -0.38
CA ALA A 31 -4.76 0.84 -1.00
C ALA A 31 -4.33 2.28 -1.34
N LEU A 32 -5.24 3.10 -1.91
CA LEU A 32 -4.97 4.51 -2.20
C LEU A 32 -4.80 5.34 -0.92
N THR A 33 -5.58 5.05 0.12
CA THR A 33 -5.45 5.71 1.43
C THR A 33 -4.10 5.41 2.06
N LEU A 34 -3.67 4.13 2.04
CA LEU A 34 -2.35 3.71 2.51
C LEU A 34 -1.22 4.38 1.73
N LEU A 35 -1.33 4.45 0.39
CA LEU A 35 -0.33 5.12 -0.45
C LEU A 35 -0.24 6.61 -0.11
N ASN A 36 -1.36 7.29 0.09
CA ASN A 36 -1.38 8.70 0.47
C ASN A 36 -0.69 8.92 1.83
N TRP A 37 -1.01 8.09 2.83
CA TRP A 37 -0.31 8.12 4.12
C TRP A 37 1.20 7.90 3.95
N ALA A 38 1.59 6.90 3.16
CA ALA A 38 2.99 6.60 2.93
C ALA A 38 3.74 7.77 2.29
N VAL A 39 3.13 8.47 1.33
CA VAL A 39 3.69 9.70 0.74
C VAL A 39 3.92 10.74 1.82
N SER A 40 2.93 11.03 2.66
CA SER A 40 3.07 12.01 3.74
C SER A 40 4.15 11.66 4.76
N GLU A 41 4.34 10.38 5.11
CA GLU A 41 5.45 9.98 5.99
C GLU A 41 6.82 10.28 5.34
N ILE A 42 6.97 9.99 4.04
CA ILE A 42 8.22 10.27 3.32
C ILE A 42 8.46 11.78 3.17
N GLU A 43 7.44 12.59 2.87
CA GLU A 43 7.54 14.07 2.82
C GLU A 43 8.03 14.64 4.16
N ASN A 44 7.58 14.04 5.27
CA ASN A 44 8.02 14.37 6.62
C ASN A 44 9.41 13.79 6.99
N GLY A 45 10.13 13.20 6.04
CA GLY A 45 11.48 12.67 6.22
C GLY A 45 11.55 11.34 6.97
N ARG A 46 10.44 10.60 7.08
CA ARG A 46 10.39 9.31 7.77
C ARG A 46 10.68 8.15 6.82
N VAL A 47 10.93 6.97 7.40
CA VAL A 47 11.14 5.71 6.67
C VAL A 47 10.10 4.70 7.13
N ILE A 48 9.48 4.01 6.18
CA ILE A 48 8.51 2.94 6.46
C ILE A 48 9.24 1.60 6.46
N LEU A 49 9.10 0.86 7.56
CA LEU A 49 9.76 -0.42 7.80
C LEU A 49 8.70 -1.49 8.12
N SER A 50 8.91 -2.70 7.63
CA SER A 50 8.31 -3.92 8.18
C SER A 50 9.33 -4.63 9.04
N ALA A 51 8.93 -5.13 10.19
CA ALA A 51 9.78 -5.88 11.10
C ALA A 51 9.00 -7.05 11.69
N GLN A 52 9.72 -8.00 12.29
CA GLN A 52 9.09 -8.98 13.17
C GLN A 52 8.51 -8.29 14.41
N ARG A 53 7.63 -9.00 15.13
CA ARG A 53 6.93 -8.44 16.31
C ARG A 53 7.89 -8.01 17.43
N ASP A 54 9.07 -8.62 17.49
CA ASP A 54 10.14 -8.29 18.43
C ASP A 54 11.04 -7.14 17.93
N GLY A 55 10.75 -6.56 16.77
CA GLY A 55 11.52 -5.49 16.15
C GLY A 55 12.77 -5.95 15.40
N THR A 56 13.01 -7.26 15.30
CA THR A 56 14.12 -7.82 14.52
C THR A 56 13.76 -7.95 13.04
N ASP A 57 14.77 -8.23 12.20
CA ASP A 57 14.61 -8.48 10.76
C ASP A 57 13.86 -7.35 10.03
N MET A 58 14.43 -6.14 10.13
CA MET A 58 13.83 -4.94 9.54
C MET A 58 14.06 -4.89 8.03
N HIS A 59 12.97 -4.80 7.28
CA HIS A 59 12.95 -4.57 5.83
C HIS A 59 12.33 -3.20 5.53
N ARG A 60 12.98 -2.42 4.68
CA ARG A 60 12.41 -1.17 4.20
C ARG A 60 11.34 -1.45 3.16
N LEU A 61 10.22 -0.73 3.25
CA LEU A 61 9.21 -0.74 2.20
C LEU A 61 9.83 -0.26 0.88
N ALA A 62 9.97 -1.17 -0.08
CA ALA A 62 10.53 -0.89 -1.40
C ALA A 62 9.40 -0.60 -2.40
N MET A 63 9.12 0.69 -2.63
CA MET A 63 8.13 1.11 -3.63
C MET A 63 8.72 2.22 -4.50
N PRO A 64 9.01 1.97 -5.79
CA PRO A 64 9.64 2.95 -6.67
C PRO A 64 8.89 4.29 -6.79
N ALA A 65 7.57 4.27 -6.63
CA ALA A 65 6.76 5.49 -6.61
C ALA A 65 7.12 6.43 -5.45
N LEU A 66 7.48 5.89 -4.27
CA LEU A 66 7.85 6.68 -3.10
C LEU A 66 9.23 7.31 -3.22
N ASN A 67 10.13 6.75 -4.05
CA ASN A 67 11.45 7.35 -4.31
C ASN A 67 11.36 8.68 -5.09
N LYS A 68 10.21 8.97 -5.67
CA LYS A 68 9.94 10.21 -6.43
C LYS A 68 9.40 11.33 -5.53
N VAL A 69 9.05 11.02 -4.28
CA VAL A 69 8.55 12.02 -3.33
C VAL A 69 9.72 12.92 -2.94
N THR A 70 9.64 14.18 -3.36
CA THR A 70 10.61 15.23 -3.01
C THR A 70 10.05 16.07 -1.88
N LYS A 71 10.93 16.49 -0.97
CA LYS A 71 10.60 17.40 0.12
C LYS A 71 10.34 18.81 -0.37
#